data_AF-A0A3C0WIM8-F1
#
_entry.id   AF-A0A3C0WIM8-F1
#
_cell.length_a   1.000
_cell.length_b   1.000
_cell.length_c   1.000
_cell.angle_alpha   90.00
_cell.angle_beta   90.00
_cell.angle_gamma   90.00
#
_symmetry.space_group_name_H-M   'P 1'
#
loop_
_entity.id
_entity.type
_entity.pdbx_description
1 polymer ?
#
loop_
_entity_poly.entity_id
_entity_poly.type
_entity_poly.pdbx_seq_one_letter_code
_entity_poly.pdbx_strand_id
1 'polypeptide(L)'
;MIHVIRDSQKSFFICTAVTFLICNLSHAQESSSDKMEFFERKIRPVLVEHCYECHNSADTAESDLAVDFRNGLLNGGVSGASVV
;
A
#
# COMPACT_ATOMS: atom_id res chain seq x y z
N MET A 1 -12.77 -42.26 -34.52
CA MET A 1 -12.59 -41.96 -33.07
C MET A 1 -11.61 -40.81 -32.78
N ILE A 2 -10.65 -40.48 -33.66
CA ILE A 2 -9.62 -39.44 -33.42
C ILE A 2 -10.16 -38.00 -33.50
N HIS A 3 -11.25 -37.75 -34.24
CA HIS A 3 -11.86 -36.42 -34.38
C HIS A 3 -12.59 -35.92 -33.12
N VAL A 4 -13.17 -36.81 -32.32
CA VAL A 4 -13.90 -36.46 -31.08
C VAL A 4 -12.92 -36.03 -29.96
N ILE A 5 -11.74 -36.65 -29.92
CA ILE A 5 -10.68 -36.34 -28.93
C ILE A 5 -10.07 -34.96 -29.20
N ARG A 6 -9.92 -34.56 -30.48
CA ARG A 6 -9.35 -33.27 -30.88
C ARG A 6 -10.29 -32.08 -30.63
N ASP A 7 -11.59 -32.31 -30.55
CA ASP A 7 -12.61 -31.30 -30.29
C ASP A 7 -12.74 -31.02 -28.77
N SER A 8 -12.70 -32.08 -27.96
CA SER A 8 -12.69 -32.01 -26.49
C SER A 8 -11.45 -31.29 -25.94
N GLN A 9 -10.27 -31.53 -26.54
CA GLN A 9 -9.03 -30.83 -26.15
C GLN A 9 -9.10 -29.33 -26.48
N LYS A 10 -9.62 -28.94 -27.65
CA LYS A 10 -9.77 -27.51 -28.01
C LYS A 10 -10.73 -26.78 -27.08
N SER A 11 -11.85 -27.40 -26.74
CA SER A 11 -12.82 -26.83 -25.78
C SER A 11 -12.22 -26.67 -24.38
N PHE A 12 -11.37 -27.61 -23.93
CA PHE A 12 -10.65 -27.51 -22.66
C PHE A 12 -9.61 -26.39 -22.65
N PHE A 13 -8.83 -26.25 -23.73
CA PHE A 13 -7.83 -25.18 -23.87
C PHE A 13 -8.48 -23.78 -23.97
N ILE A 14 -9.65 -23.65 -24.59
CA ILE A 14 -10.38 -22.38 -24.67
C ILE A 14 -10.96 -22.01 -23.30
N CYS A 15 -11.57 -22.94 -22.58
CA CYS A 15 -12.11 -22.68 -21.23
C CYS A 15 -11.03 -22.25 -20.24
N THR A 16 -9.87 -22.91 -20.25
CA THR A 16 -8.73 -22.58 -19.37
C THR A 16 -8.09 -21.23 -19.70
N ALA A 17 -7.93 -20.90 -20.99
CA ALA A 17 -7.45 -19.59 -21.42
C ALA A 17 -8.42 -18.45 -21.04
N VAL A 18 -9.73 -18.69 -21.15
CA VAL A 18 -10.77 -17.72 -20.78
C VAL A 18 -10.80 -17.51 -19.25
N THR A 19 -10.67 -18.56 -18.44
CA THR A 19 -10.60 -18.41 -16.97
C THR A 19 -9.35 -17.64 -16.52
N PHE A 20 -8.21 -17.87 -17.18
CA PHE A 20 -6.98 -17.13 -16.88
C PHE A 20 -7.07 -15.65 -17.26
N LEU A 21 -7.72 -15.33 -18.39
CA LEU A 21 -7.94 -13.97 -18.85
C LEU A 21 -8.89 -13.18 -17.92
N ILE A 22 -9.94 -13.83 -17.41
CA ILE A 22 -10.91 -13.20 -16.50
C ILE A 22 -10.26 -12.91 -15.13
N CYS A 23 -9.36 -13.76 -14.65
CA CYS A 23 -8.72 -13.61 -13.33
C CYS A 23 -7.76 -12.39 -13.25
N ASN A 24 -7.15 -12.00 -14.38
CA ASN A 24 -6.26 -10.83 -14.44
C ASN A 24 -7.00 -9.49 -14.40
N LEU A 25 -8.32 -9.46 -14.66
CA LEU A 25 -9.09 -8.22 -14.78
C LEU A 25 -9.52 -7.64 -13.41
N SER A 26 -9.45 -8.43 -12.33
CA SER A 26 -9.97 -8.05 -11.01
C SER A 26 -8.92 -7.51 -10.02
N HIS A 27 -7.78 -6.98 -10.50
CA HIS A 27 -6.84 -6.32 -9.59
C HIS A 27 -7.40 -4.94 -9.19
N ALA A 28 -8.18 -4.89 -8.11
CA ALA A 28 -8.65 -3.65 -7.52
C ALA A 28 -7.45 -2.88 -6.94
N GLN A 29 -6.96 -1.91 -7.72
CA GLN A 29 -5.90 -0.99 -7.26
C GLN A 29 -6.53 0.01 -6.28
N GLU A 30 -6.13 -0.08 -5.01
CA GLU A 30 -6.52 0.90 -3.98
C GLU A 30 -6.11 2.32 -4.42
N SER A 31 -7.08 3.24 -4.44
CA SER A 31 -6.85 4.58 -4.96
C SER A 31 -5.97 5.39 -3.99
N SER A 32 -5.28 6.41 -4.51
CA SER A 32 -4.50 7.32 -3.64
C SER A 32 -5.38 8.05 -2.62
N SER A 33 -6.66 8.26 -2.94
CA SER A 33 -7.63 8.88 -2.03
C SER A 33 -7.90 8.01 -0.81
N ASP A 34 -8.10 6.70 -1.02
CA ASP A 34 -8.41 5.76 0.07
C ASP A 34 -7.26 5.67 1.06
N LYS A 35 -6.02 5.65 0.56
CA LYS A 35 -4.80 5.66 1.39
C LYS A 35 -4.66 6.95 2.19
N MET A 36 -5.01 8.09 1.61
CA MET A 36 -4.99 9.38 2.30
C MET A 36 -6.04 9.41 3.42
N GLU A 37 -7.27 8.99 3.13
CA GLU A 37 -8.34 8.91 4.12
C GLU A 37 -7.95 7.99 5.27
N PHE A 38 -7.38 6.83 4.97
CA PHE A 38 -6.89 5.90 5.98
C PHE A 38 -5.82 6.56 6.87
N PHE A 39 -4.82 7.22 6.27
CA PHE A 39 -3.79 7.92 7.02
C PHE A 39 -4.39 8.98 7.95
N GLU A 40 -5.28 9.84 7.44
CA GLU A 40 -5.88 10.92 8.21
C GLU A 40 -6.80 10.41 9.33
N ARG A 41 -7.57 9.34 9.08
CA ARG A 41 -8.54 8.82 10.05
C ARG A 41 -7.98 7.81 11.03
N LYS A 42 -6.88 7.13 10.70
CA LYS A 42 -6.34 6.00 11.47
C LYS A 42 -4.92 6.21 11.95
N ILE A 43 -4.05 6.86 11.18
CA ILE A 43 -2.64 7.03 11.51
C ILE A 43 -2.40 8.36 12.23
N ARG A 44 -2.84 9.49 11.66
CA ARG A 44 -2.60 10.83 12.22
C ARG A 44 -3.09 10.98 13.67
N PRO A 45 -4.26 10.45 14.09
CA PRO A 45 -4.70 10.58 15.47
C PRO A 45 -3.73 9.94 16.48
N VAL A 46 -3.16 8.78 16.13
CA VAL A 46 -2.18 8.07 16.97
C VAL A 46 -0.89 8.88 17.09
N LEU A 47 -0.41 9.47 15.99
CA LEU A 47 0.80 10.31 16.02
C LEU A 47 0.57 11.58 16.86
N VAL A 48 -0.61 12.19 16.76
CA VAL A 48 -0.97 13.35 17.59
C VAL A 48 -1.01 12.98 19.07
N GLU A 49 -1.63 11.85 19.42
CA GLU A 49 -1.82 11.44 20.81
C GLU A 49 -0.53 10.94 21.48
N HIS A 50 0.37 10.32 20.73
CA HIS A 50 1.51 9.59 21.33
C HIS A 50 2.89 10.07 20.88
N CYS A 51 2.99 10.92 19.87
CA CYS A 51 4.29 11.29 19.29
C CYS A 51 4.52 12.80 19.20
N TYR A 52 3.50 13.59 18.87
CA TYR A 52 3.69 15.03 18.62
C TYR A 52 4.09 15.82 19.87
N GLU A 53 3.81 15.31 21.08
CA GLU A 53 4.24 15.98 22.31
C GLU A 53 5.77 16.22 22.33
N CYS A 54 6.56 15.26 21.83
CA CYS A 54 8.03 15.33 21.81
C CYS A 54 8.62 15.43 20.40
N HIS A 55 7.96 14.90 19.37
CA HIS A 55 8.49 14.76 18.01
C HIS A 55 7.66 15.51 16.97
N ASN A 56 7.65 16.85 17.07
CA ASN A 56 6.92 17.73 16.15
C ASN A 56 7.83 18.76 15.48
N SER A 57 7.29 19.45 14.48
CA SER A 57 7.99 20.49 13.73
C SER A 57 7.79 21.92 14.24
N ALA A 58 6.87 22.10 15.20
CA ALA A 58 6.48 23.41 15.72
C ALA A 58 7.44 23.92 16.81
N ASP A 59 8.00 23.00 17.60
CA ASP A 59 8.87 23.28 18.75
C ASP A 59 10.26 22.63 18.59
N THR A 60 11.12 22.77 19.61
CA THR A 60 12.40 22.05 19.66
C THR A 60 12.13 20.56 19.89
N ALA A 61 12.11 19.80 18.79
CA ALA A 61 11.85 18.37 18.82
C ALA A 61 12.93 17.58 19.56
N GLU A 62 12.52 16.58 20.34
CA GLU A 62 13.46 15.65 20.95
C GLU A 62 14.22 14.87 19.88
N SER A 63 15.54 14.76 20.06
CA SER A 63 16.44 14.05 19.15
C SER A 63 16.36 14.52 17.69
N ASP A 64 16.03 15.79 17.46
CA ASP A 64 15.86 16.41 16.13
C ASP A 64 14.91 15.63 15.20
N LEU A 65 13.97 14.87 15.75
CA LEU A 65 13.05 14.03 14.99
C LEU A 65 11.65 14.67 14.93
N ALA A 66 11.15 14.90 13.72
CA ALA A 66 9.79 15.38 13.49
C ALA A 66 8.96 14.35 12.71
N VAL A 67 7.83 13.92 13.27
CA VAL A 67 6.96 12.89 12.66
C VAL A 67 5.62 13.42 12.16
N ASP A 68 5.40 14.73 12.25
CA ASP A 68 4.16 15.42 11.90
C ASP A 68 4.07 15.87 10.44
N PHE A 69 5.16 15.75 9.69
CA PHE A 69 5.22 16.02 8.26
C PHE A 69 6.17 15.07 7.52
N ARG A 70 5.92 14.89 6.23
CA ARG A 70 6.62 13.91 5.39
C ARG A 70 8.14 14.10 5.35
N ASN A 71 8.62 15.33 5.19
CA ASN A 71 10.05 15.58 5.07
C ASN A 71 10.78 15.37 6.41
N GLY A 72 10.13 15.62 7.56
CA GLY A 72 10.69 15.31 8.87
C GLY A 72 10.99 13.81 9.00
N LEU A 73 10.03 12.96 8.63
CA LEU A 73 10.22 11.50 8.61
C LEU A 73 11.36 11.05 7.69
N LEU A 74 11.51 11.69 6.53
CA LEU A 74 12.56 11.33 5.57
C LEU A 74 13.95 11.79 6.02
N ASN A 75 14.05 12.91 6.72
CA ASN A 75 15.31 13.39 7.26
C ASN A 75 15.82 12.52 8.41
N GLY A 76 14.89 11.89 9.15
CA GLY A 76 15.22 11.14 10.36
C GLY A 76 15.56 12.06 11.53
N GLY A 77 16.21 11.50 12.55
CA GLY A 77 16.67 12.24 13.72
C GLY A 77 18.09 11.86 14.09
N VAL A 78 18.51 12.22 15.31
CA VAL A 78 19.84 11.92 15.85
C VAL A 78 20.15 10.42 15.82
N SER A 79 19.15 9.56 16.00
CA SER A 79 19.30 8.10 15.94
C SER A 79 19.45 7.54 14.51
N GLY A 80 19.37 8.39 13.48
CA GLY A 80 19.48 8.01 12.08
C GLY A 80 18.14 8.06 11.33
N ALA A 81 18.06 7.30 10.23
CA ALA A 81 16.90 7.26 9.36
C ALA A 81 15.65 6.73 10.10
N SER A 82 14.53 7.44 9.97
CA SER A 82 13.23 7.03 10.52
C SER A 82 12.46 6.11 9.55
N VAL A 83 12.76 6.21 8.25
CA VAL A 83 12.20 5.37 7.19
C VAL A 83 13.36 4.73 6.43
N VAL A 84 13.31 3.41 6.24
CA VAL A 84 14.35 2.59 5.56
C VAL A 84 13.80 1.79 4.39
#